data_AF-A0A1B6C2P3-F1
#
_entry.id   AF-A0A1B6C2P3-F1
#
_cell.length_a   1.000
_cell.length_b   1.000
_cell.length_c   1.000
_cell.angle_alpha   90.00
_cell.angle_beta   90.00
_cell.angle_gamma   90.00
#
_symmetry.space_group_name_H-M   'P 1'
#
loop_
_entity.id
_entity.type
_entity.pdbx_description
1 polymer ?
#
loop_
_entity_poly.entity_id
_entity_poly.type
_entity_poly.pdbx_seq_one_letter_code
_entity_poly.pdbx_strand_id
1 'polypeptide(L)'
;MKLYKLIVYNKNFSNEEIIVNPKDFPNLKKGDIVEIYHPEDEFSRLLLQITSFKEDLPGKETINVEQSIANTFQLRTYGDVYMNVVNSESVALDSVELTFKDQYLGRSEMWRLKNSLVNTCVYLNKKIEFLGGSVRCQVYEMWALGDRVACGVITENTKVVFRSSTSMVYLFLQMSSEMWDFDIHGDLYFEKSVNSFMADLFNKWKKHGSNHEVTIVLFSRTFYHCSNIDEFPLSGRECLQIDYKGRFYEDFYRVVVQNERYDDWSHVLVQLRKLFTEYQHTVLEYHNQFDSDWPKPVNSTAAQGNFLEVLNMSLNGLY
;
A
#
# COMPACT_ATOMS: atom_id res chain seq x y z
N MET A 1 -28.82 31.92 -7.59
CA MET A 1 -27.52 31.46 -8.14
C MET A 1 -27.63 31.46 -9.65
N LYS A 2 -26.59 31.87 -10.37
CA LYS A 2 -26.58 31.92 -11.84
C LYS A 2 -26.19 30.54 -12.38
N LEU A 3 -26.91 30.06 -13.39
CA LEU A 3 -26.59 28.81 -14.08
C LEU A 3 -25.63 29.08 -15.23
N TYR A 4 -24.70 28.16 -15.42
CA TYR A 4 -23.72 28.19 -16.49
C TYR A 4 -23.80 26.89 -17.28
N LYS A 5 -23.48 26.95 -18.57
CA LYS A 5 -23.37 25.75 -19.40
C LYS A 5 -21.98 25.14 -19.25
N LEU A 6 -21.92 23.87 -18.85
CA LEU A 6 -20.66 23.14 -18.77
C LEU A 6 -20.22 22.67 -20.16
N ILE A 7 -18.99 22.97 -20.53
CA ILE A 7 -18.31 22.43 -21.70
C ILE A 7 -17.18 21.54 -21.21
N VAL A 8 -17.11 20.33 -21.74
CA VAL A 8 -16.05 19.38 -21.40
C VAL A 8 -15.07 19.33 -22.57
N TYR A 9 -13.78 19.53 -22.29
CA TYR A 9 -12.73 19.47 -23.31
C TYR A 9 -11.72 18.37 -23.04
N ASN A 10 -11.10 17.89 -24.11
CA ASN A 10 -10.03 16.91 -24.03
C ASN A 10 -8.70 17.60 -23.70
N LYS A 11 -7.82 16.90 -22.97
CA LYS A 11 -6.49 17.40 -22.60
C LYS A 11 -5.62 17.92 -23.77
N ASN A 12 -5.92 17.50 -25.00
CA ASN A 12 -5.28 18.02 -26.23
C ASN A 12 -5.56 19.52 -26.49
N PHE A 13 -6.65 20.07 -25.94
CA PHE A 13 -7.04 21.47 -26.10
C PHE A 13 -6.32 22.39 -25.12
N SER A 14 -6.08 21.92 -23.89
CA SER A 14 -5.42 22.69 -22.83
C SER A 14 -4.92 21.75 -21.74
N ASN A 15 -3.78 22.08 -21.13
CA ASN A 15 -3.25 21.38 -19.95
C ASN A 15 -3.88 21.85 -18.64
N GLU A 16 -4.68 22.90 -18.70
CA GLU A 16 -5.38 23.49 -17.54
C GLU A 16 -6.53 22.57 -17.09
N GLU A 17 -6.89 22.62 -15.82
CA GLU A 17 -7.99 21.81 -15.24
C GLU A 17 -9.36 22.50 -15.45
N ILE A 18 -9.36 23.84 -15.38
CA ILE A 18 -10.53 24.69 -15.61
C ILE A 18 -10.14 25.88 -16.47
N ILE A 19 -11.03 26.27 -17.38
CA ILE A 19 -10.90 27.51 -18.15
C ILE A 19 -12.20 28.29 -18.05
N VAL A 20 -12.06 29.53 -17.63
CA VAL A 20 -13.17 30.45 -17.42
C VAL A 20 -12.97 31.70 -18.27
N ASN A 21 -14.05 32.23 -18.83
CA ASN A 21 -14.04 33.52 -19.51
C ASN A 21 -14.06 34.64 -18.46
N PRO A 22 -13.04 35.52 -18.41
CA PRO A 22 -12.98 36.59 -17.41
C PRO A 22 -14.13 37.60 -17.57
N LYS A 23 -14.74 37.72 -18.76
CA LYS A 23 -15.90 38.60 -19.00
C LYS A 23 -17.15 38.13 -18.27
N ASP A 24 -17.32 36.82 -18.08
CA ASP A 24 -18.46 36.25 -17.37
C ASP A 24 -18.28 36.32 -15.84
N PHE A 25 -17.04 36.55 -15.38
CA PHE A 25 -16.66 36.55 -13.96
C PHE A 25 -15.61 37.65 -13.63
N PRO A 26 -16.02 38.92 -13.56
CA PRO A 26 -15.09 40.04 -13.38
C PRO A 26 -14.38 40.07 -12.01
N ASN A 27 -14.93 39.36 -11.01
CA ASN A 27 -14.40 39.35 -9.64
C ASN A 27 -13.45 38.18 -9.36
N LEU A 28 -13.32 37.22 -10.29
CA LEU A 28 -12.47 36.05 -10.10
C LEU A 28 -11.00 36.39 -10.30
N LYS A 29 -10.14 35.89 -9.42
CA LYS A 29 -8.69 36.00 -9.50
C LYS A 29 -8.05 34.63 -9.71
N LYS A 30 -6.83 34.63 -10.22
CA LYS A 30 -6.01 33.41 -10.25
C LYS A 30 -5.74 32.96 -8.81
N GLY A 31 -5.93 31.67 -8.55
CA GLY A 31 -5.80 31.07 -7.23
C GLY A 31 -7.11 30.92 -6.48
N ASP A 32 -8.20 31.56 -6.92
CA ASP A 32 -9.52 31.37 -6.31
C ASP A 32 -10.01 29.93 -6.48
N ILE A 33 -10.67 29.42 -5.46
CA ILE A 33 -11.27 28.09 -5.46
C ILE A 33 -12.74 28.21 -5.80
N VAL A 34 -13.18 27.39 -6.75
CA VAL A 34 -14.54 27.40 -7.26
C VAL A 34 -15.16 26.02 -7.09
N GLU A 35 -16.39 26.03 -6.60
CA GLU A 35 -17.23 24.85 -6.48
C GLU A 35 -18.16 24.78 -7.69
N ILE A 36 -18.15 23.64 -8.38
CA ILE A 36 -18.97 23.34 -9.56
C ILE A 36 -19.83 22.13 -9.23
N TYR A 37 -21.14 22.21 -9.47
CA TYR A 37 -22.06 21.09 -9.28
C TYR A 37 -23.33 21.24 -10.10
N HIS A 38 -23.99 20.11 -10.39
CA HIS A 38 -25.32 20.07 -10.97
C HIS A 38 -26.39 20.33 -9.91
N PRO A 39 -27.44 21.11 -10.22
CA PRO A 39 -28.54 21.38 -9.29
C PRO A 39 -29.26 20.11 -8.78
N GLU A 40 -29.29 19.06 -9.60
CA GLU A 40 -30.06 17.84 -9.36
C GLU A 40 -29.23 16.69 -8.78
N ASP A 41 -27.91 16.86 -8.63
CA ASP A 41 -27.00 15.77 -8.27
C ASP A 41 -26.00 16.16 -7.17
N GLU A 42 -26.13 15.55 -5.99
CA GLU A 42 -25.25 15.79 -4.85
C GLU A 42 -23.82 15.24 -5.04
N PHE A 43 -23.64 14.19 -5.85
CA PHE A 43 -22.33 13.57 -6.07
C PHE A 43 -21.45 14.35 -7.07
N SER A 44 -22.02 15.37 -7.71
CA SER A 44 -21.35 16.16 -8.74
C SER A 44 -20.51 17.32 -8.22
N ARG A 45 -20.39 17.48 -6.88
CA ARG A 45 -19.64 18.58 -6.26
C ARG A 45 -18.14 18.44 -6.48
N LEU A 46 -17.60 19.38 -7.25
CA LEU A 46 -16.20 19.45 -7.63
C LEU A 46 -15.60 20.80 -7.22
N LEU A 47 -14.47 20.77 -6.53
CA LEU A 47 -13.64 21.95 -6.26
C LEU A 47 -12.47 21.99 -7.23
N LEU A 48 -12.31 23.13 -7.92
CA LEU A 48 -11.16 23.41 -8.77
C LEU A 48 -10.55 24.76 -8.41
N GLN A 49 -9.26 24.92 -8.68
CA GLN A 49 -8.55 26.18 -8.51
C GLN A 49 -8.35 26.85 -9.87
N ILE A 50 -8.59 28.15 -9.94
CA ILE A 50 -8.42 28.91 -11.18
C ILE A 50 -6.94 29.17 -11.44
N THR A 51 -6.41 28.51 -12.47
CA THR A 51 -5.02 28.67 -12.91
C THR A 51 -4.90 29.66 -14.07
N SER A 52 -5.87 29.65 -15.00
CA SER A 52 -5.83 30.46 -16.22
C SER A 52 -7.21 31.01 -16.62
N PHE A 53 -7.18 32.12 -17.37
CA PHE A 53 -8.34 32.72 -18.00
C PHE A 53 -8.10 32.75 -19.51
N LYS A 54 -9.13 32.43 -20.31
CA LYS A 54 -9.08 32.59 -21.77
C LYS A 54 -10.28 33.42 -22.24
N GLU A 55 -10.00 34.47 -23.01
CA GLU A 55 -11.03 35.39 -23.52
C GLU A 55 -11.70 34.90 -24.81
N ASP A 56 -11.02 34.04 -25.58
CA ASP A 56 -11.45 33.55 -26.90
C ASP A 56 -12.35 32.30 -26.85
N LEU A 57 -13.03 32.07 -25.72
CA LEU A 57 -13.91 30.91 -25.58
C LEU A 57 -15.25 31.14 -26.33
N PRO A 58 -15.67 30.20 -27.20
CA PRO A 58 -16.95 30.29 -27.87
C PRO A 58 -18.09 30.01 -26.88
N GLY A 59 -18.94 31.01 -26.65
CA GLY A 59 -20.13 30.89 -25.79
C GLY A 59 -20.06 31.78 -24.55
N LYS A 60 -21.07 32.63 -24.37
CA LYS A 60 -21.28 33.39 -23.14
C LYS A 60 -21.77 32.46 -22.04
N GLU A 61 -21.34 32.70 -20.80
CA GLU A 61 -21.80 31.98 -19.61
C GLU A 61 -21.47 30.48 -19.64
N THR A 62 -20.25 30.16 -20.10
CA THR A 62 -19.75 28.78 -20.19
C THR A 62 -18.60 28.52 -19.24
N ILE A 63 -18.55 27.30 -18.69
CA ILE A 63 -17.43 26.82 -17.85
C ILE A 63 -16.82 25.63 -18.56
N ASN A 64 -15.50 25.66 -18.74
CA ASN A 64 -14.79 24.60 -19.44
C ASN A 64 -14.01 23.76 -18.42
N VAL A 65 -14.27 22.44 -18.38
CA VAL A 65 -13.59 21.48 -17.48
C VAL A 65 -12.98 20.34 -18.29
N GLU A 66 -11.85 19.82 -17.85
CA GLU A 66 -11.20 18.68 -18.50
C GLU A 66 -12.01 17.38 -18.38
N GLN A 67 -12.00 16.57 -19.43
CA GLN A 67 -12.83 15.37 -19.57
C GLN A 67 -12.65 14.32 -18.49
N SER A 68 -11.41 14.02 -18.08
CA SER A 68 -11.13 13.03 -17.05
C SER A 68 -11.69 13.47 -15.68
N ILE A 69 -11.59 14.77 -15.37
CA ILE A 69 -12.18 15.35 -14.15
C ILE A 69 -13.70 15.28 -14.22
N ALA A 70 -14.30 15.72 -15.33
CA ALA A 70 -15.74 15.70 -15.52
C ALA A 70 -16.32 14.28 -15.37
N ASN A 71 -15.67 13.28 -15.96
CA ASN A 71 -16.07 11.88 -15.84
C ASN A 71 -16.00 11.35 -14.40
N THR A 72 -14.98 11.76 -13.63
CA THR A 72 -14.80 11.31 -12.24
C THR A 72 -15.92 11.84 -11.33
N PHE A 73 -16.38 13.07 -11.58
CA PHE A 73 -17.44 13.74 -10.82
C PHE A 73 -18.81 13.67 -11.51
N GLN A 74 -18.97 12.80 -12.53
CA GLN A 74 -20.22 12.59 -13.26
C GLN A 74 -20.84 13.87 -13.86
N LEU A 75 -20.00 14.85 -14.18
CA LEU A 75 -20.40 16.11 -14.79
C LEU A 75 -20.72 15.90 -16.28
N ARG A 76 -21.91 16.34 -16.70
CA ARG A 76 -22.42 16.15 -18.07
C ARG A 76 -22.17 17.38 -18.93
N THR A 77 -21.58 17.18 -20.11
CA THR A 77 -21.43 18.23 -21.12
C THR A 77 -22.79 18.82 -21.50
N TYR A 78 -22.83 20.15 -21.66
CA TYR A 78 -24.02 20.97 -21.91
C TYR A 78 -25.08 20.96 -20.79
N GLY A 79 -24.80 20.29 -19.67
CA GLY A 79 -25.60 20.39 -18.46
C GLY A 79 -25.50 21.78 -17.83
N ASP A 80 -26.58 22.19 -17.17
CA ASP A 80 -26.57 23.41 -16.36
C ASP A 80 -25.89 23.11 -15.02
N VAL A 81 -24.91 23.95 -14.66
CA VAL A 81 -24.13 23.85 -13.43
C VAL A 81 -24.16 25.16 -12.66
N TYR A 82 -24.08 25.06 -11.34
CA TYR A 82 -23.75 26.20 -10.50
C TYR A 82 -22.24 26.33 -10.36
N MET A 83 -21.78 27.57 -10.23
CA MET A 83 -20.40 27.89 -9.93
C MET A 83 -20.37 28.93 -8.82
N ASN A 84 -19.78 28.56 -7.69
CA ASN A 84 -19.64 29.42 -6.53
C ASN A 84 -18.16 29.59 -6.17
N VAL A 85 -17.79 30.79 -5.74
CA VAL A 85 -16.46 31.01 -5.15
C VAL A 85 -16.53 30.60 -3.69
N VAL A 86 -15.60 29.75 -3.27
CA VAL A 86 -15.57 29.18 -1.92
C VAL A 86 -14.29 29.61 -1.20
N ASN A 87 -14.40 29.89 0.10
CA ASN A 87 -13.24 30.21 0.93
C ASN A 87 -12.43 28.93 1.20
N SER A 88 -11.11 29.00 1.03
CA SER A 88 -10.17 27.89 1.27
C SER A 88 -10.31 27.29 2.67
N GLU A 89 -10.58 28.11 3.69
CA GLU A 89 -10.72 27.64 5.08
C GLU A 89 -11.95 26.75 5.27
N SER A 90 -13.03 26.97 4.50
CA SER A 90 -14.28 26.19 4.62
C SER A 90 -14.20 24.81 3.97
N VAL A 91 -13.24 24.61 3.06
CA VAL A 91 -13.02 23.37 2.30
C VAL A 91 -11.63 22.78 2.56
N ALA A 92 -11.03 23.15 3.69
CA ALA A 92 -9.74 22.66 4.10
C ALA A 92 -9.80 21.16 4.44
N LEU A 93 -8.82 20.41 3.96
CA LEU A 93 -8.68 18.98 4.26
C LEU A 93 -7.94 18.77 5.57
N ASP A 94 -8.38 17.78 6.36
CA ASP A 94 -7.64 17.35 7.56
C ASP A 94 -6.48 16.43 7.17
N SER A 95 -6.73 15.51 6.24
CA SER A 95 -5.69 14.62 5.74
C SER A 95 -5.88 14.21 4.29
N VAL A 96 -4.75 13.99 3.61
CA VAL A 96 -4.69 13.55 2.21
C VAL A 96 -3.69 12.42 2.08
N GLU A 97 -4.13 11.31 1.50
CA GLU A 97 -3.30 10.17 1.15
C GLU A 97 -2.86 10.24 -0.31
N LEU A 98 -1.55 10.32 -0.51
CA LEU A 98 -0.90 10.31 -1.80
C LEU A 98 -0.22 8.96 -2.02
N THR A 99 -0.56 8.30 -3.12
CA THR A 99 0.09 7.06 -3.53
C THR A 99 1.10 7.31 -4.64
N PHE A 100 2.19 6.55 -4.64
CA PHE A 100 3.16 6.52 -5.73
C PHE A 100 3.55 5.08 -6.05
N LYS A 101 3.98 4.85 -7.30
CA LYS A 101 4.29 3.52 -7.83
C LYS A 101 5.57 3.57 -8.65
N ASP A 102 6.39 2.52 -8.55
CA ASP A 102 7.60 2.29 -9.35
C ASP A 102 8.62 3.45 -9.30
N GLN A 103 8.66 4.17 -8.18
CA GLN A 103 9.61 5.26 -7.95
C GLN A 103 10.04 5.28 -6.48
N TYR A 104 11.30 5.65 -6.23
CA TYR A 104 11.80 5.93 -4.89
C TYR A 104 11.57 7.40 -4.56
N LEU A 105 11.06 7.68 -3.35
CA LEU A 105 10.85 9.03 -2.86
C LEU A 105 11.50 9.17 -1.48
N GLY A 106 12.48 10.06 -1.37
CA GLY A 106 13.10 10.39 -0.10
C GLY A 106 12.22 11.29 0.78
N ARG A 107 12.46 11.28 2.09
CA ARG A 107 11.73 12.15 3.04
C ARG A 107 11.91 13.65 2.73
N SER A 108 13.07 14.04 2.19
CA SER A 108 13.34 15.40 1.75
C SER A 108 12.46 15.81 0.56
N GLU A 109 12.25 14.91 -0.40
CA GLU A 109 11.38 15.13 -1.55
C GLU A 109 9.90 15.14 -1.14
N MET A 110 9.49 14.22 -0.25
CA MET A 110 8.15 14.24 0.37
C MET A 110 7.85 15.59 1.04
N TRP A 111 8.81 16.15 1.78
CA TRP A 111 8.65 17.44 2.43
C TRP A 111 8.56 18.59 1.43
N ARG A 112 9.40 18.60 0.38
CA ARG A 112 9.32 19.59 -0.69
C ARG A 112 8.00 19.52 -1.46
N LEU A 113 7.54 18.30 -1.76
CA LEU A 113 6.27 18.06 -2.41
C LEU A 113 5.11 18.55 -1.53
N LYS A 114 5.10 18.21 -0.23
CA LYS A 114 4.13 18.74 0.73
C LYS A 114 4.06 20.27 0.67
N ASN A 115 5.21 20.95 0.75
CA ASN A 115 5.25 22.41 0.75
C ASN A 115 4.77 23.02 -0.57
N SER A 116 5.03 22.36 -1.71
CA SER A 116 4.53 22.80 -3.02
C SER A 116 3.02 22.66 -3.18
N LEU A 117 2.39 21.78 -2.38
CA LEU A 117 0.95 21.52 -2.41
C LEU A 117 0.16 22.43 -1.46
N VAL A 118 0.81 23.22 -0.61
CA VAL A 118 0.13 24.16 0.28
C VAL A 118 -0.65 25.19 -0.55
N ASN A 119 -1.90 25.43 -0.18
CA ASN A 119 -2.86 26.31 -0.86
C ASN A 119 -3.24 25.86 -2.29
N THR A 120 -3.15 24.55 -2.55
CA THR A 120 -3.60 23.96 -3.82
C THR A 120 -4.87 23.13 -3.64
N CYS A 121 -5.70 23.12 -4.68
CA CYS A 121 -6.91 22.28 -4.71
C CYS A 121 -6.59 20.88 -5.24
N VAL A 122 -7.11 19.87 -4.56
CA VAL A 122 -6.95 18.46 -4.90
C VAL A 122 -8.30 17.76 -4.98
N TYR A 123 -8.36 16.74 -5.82
CA TYR A 123 -9.54 15.93 -6.04
C TYR A 123 -9.15 14.46 -6.17
N LEU A 124 -10.12 13.57 -6.03
CA LEU A 124 -9.93 12.13 -6.10
C LEU A 124 -9.26 11.74 -7.43
N ASN A 125 -8.23 10.89 -7.38
CA ASN A 125 -7.44 10.45 -8.53
C ASN A 125 -6.66 11.57 -9.27
N LYS A 126 -6.54 12.78 -8.70
CA LYS A 126 -5.67 13.81 -9.26
C LYS A 126 -4.25 13.30 -9.34
N LYS A 127 -3.65 13.41 -10.53
CA LYS A 127 -2.24 13.13 -10.77
C LYS A 127 -1.44 14.39 -10.49
N ILE A 128 -0.49 14.29 -9.58
CA ILE A 128 0.38 15.37 -9.14
C ILE A 128 1.78 15.08 -9.68
N GLU A 129 2.33 16.04 -10.42
CA GLU A 129 3.68 15.97 -10.96
C GLU A 129 4.53 17.09 -10.35
N PHE A 130 5.71 16.74 -9.85
CA PHE A 130 6.65 17.67 -9.23
C PHE A 130 8.05 17.52 -9.83
N LEU A 131 8.81 18.63 -9.85
CA LEU A 131 10.15 18.72 -10.45
C LEU A 131 10.22 18.22 -11.89
N GLY A 132 9.35 18.72 -12.77
CA GLY A 132 9.37 18.37 -14.20
C GLY A 132 8.99 16.91 -14.49
N GLY A 133 8.23 16.28 -13.60
CA GLY A 133 7.72 14.92 -13.78
C GLY A 133 8.59 13.83 -13.16
N SER A 134 9.69 14.18 -12.47
CA SER A 134 10.52 13.21 -11.74
C SER A 134 9.77 12.57 -10.57
N VAL A 135 8.90 13.32 -9.91
CA VAL A 135 8.05 12.80 -8.82
C VAL A 135 6.60 12.79 -9.31
N ARG A 136 6.01 11.59 -9.39
CA ARG A 136 4.62 11.40 -9.82
C ARG A 136 3.82 10.76 -8.69
N CYS A 137 2.79 11.45 -8.22
CA CYS A 137 1.91 10.96 -7.17
C CYS A 137 0.46 11.01 -7.64
N GLN A 138 -0.39 10.17 -7.05
CA GLN A 138 -1.82 10.19 -7.26
C GLN A 138 -2.53 10.37 -5.92
N VAL A 139 -3.54 11.23 -5.89
CA VAL A 139 -4.43 11.35 -4.73
C VAL A 139 -5.28 10.09 -4.64
N TYR A 140 -5.13 9.34 -3.57
CA TYR A 140 -5.89 8.11 -3.32
C TYR A 140 -7.14 8.40 -2.50
N GLU A 141 -6.97 9.12 -1.39
CA GLU A 141 -8.03 9.32 -0.42
C GLU A 141 -7.85 10.63 0.34
N MET A 142 -8.96 11.25 0.73
CA MET A 142 -8.95 12.53 1.45
C MET A 142 -10.04 12.54 2.51
N TRP A 143 -9.76 13.24 3.61
CA TRP A 143 -10.65 13.33 4.76
C TRP A 143 -10.78 14.77 5.22
N ALA A 144 -11.99 15.16 5.60
CA ALA A 144 -12.30 16.42 6.25
C ALA A 144 -13.40 16.22 7.29
N LEU A 145 -13.22 16.78 8.49
CA LEU A 145 -14.14 16.70 9.63
C LEU A 145 -14.55 15.26 10.01
N GLY A 146 -13.68 14.28 9.75
CA GLY A 146 -13.92 12.86 10.01
C GLY A 146 -14.61 12.09 8.88
N ASP A 147 -15.07 12.77 7.83
CA ASP A 147 -15.72 12.15 6.68
C ASP A 147 -14.78 12.07 5.46
N ARG A 148 -15.02 11.06 4.61
CA ARG A 148 -14.33 10.92 3.33
C ARG A 148 -14.89 11.92 2.33
N VAL A 149 -14.01 12.71 1.73
CA VAL A 149 -14.38 13.74 0.75
C VAL A 149 -13.74 13.48 -0.62
N ALA A 150 -14.44 13.87 -1.68
CA ALA A 150 -13.98 13.67 -3.05
C ALA A 150 -13.07 14.80 -3.57
N CYS A 151 -13.13 15.98 -2.97
CA CYS A 151 -12.29 17.14 -3.30
C CYS A 151 -12.10 18.05 -2.07
N GLY A 152 -11.08 18.89 -2.12
CA GLY A 152 -10.80 19.87 -1.07
C GLY A 152 -9.47 20.59 -1.28
N VAL A 153 -9.10 21.41 -0.32
CA VAL A 153 -7.91 22.26 -0.39
C VAL A 153 -6.88 21.82 0.64
N ILE A 154 -5.64 21.71 0.21
CA ILE A 154 -4.52 21.44 1.12
C ILE A 154 -4.10 22.78 1.74
N THR A 155 -4.17 22.86 3.05
CA THR A 155 -3.70 24.01 3.85
C THR A 155 -2.43 23.63 4.61
N GLU A 156 -1.83 24.58 5.33
CA GLU A 156 -0.64 24.33 6.16
C GLU A 156 -0.90 23.27 7.26
N ASN A 157 -2.14 23.19 7.74
CA ASN A 157 -2.57 22.28 8.80
C ASN A 157 -2.94 20.88 8.28
N THR A 158 -3.09 20.71 6.97
CA THR A 158 -3.47 19.43 6.35
C THR A 158 -2.34 18.40 6.50
N LYS A 159 -2.68 17.20 7.00
CA LYS A 159 -1.75 16.09 7.13
C LYS A 159 -1.64 15.31 5.82
N VAL A 160 -0.50 15.40 5.16
CA VAL A 160 -0.20 14.62 3.95
C VAL A 160 0.44 13.28 4.34
N VAL A 161 -0.17 12.17 3.91
CA VAL A 161 0.30 10.80 4.11
C VAL A 161 0.78 10.24 2.78
N PHE A 162 2.03 9.80 2.71
CA PHE A 162 2.58 9.17 1.51
C PHE A 162 2.54 7.66 1.66
N ARG A 163 2.01 6.95 0.66
CA ARG A 163 1.99 5.49 0.60
C ARG A 163 2.61 4.98 -0.69
N SER A 164 3.52 4.02 -0.56
CA SER A 164 4.13 3.39 -1.72
C SER A 164 3.34 2.15 -2.12
N SER A 165 2.92 2.08 -3.38
CA SER A 165 2.39 0.87 -4.00
C SER A 165 3.50 -0.11 -4.41
N THR A 166 4.77 0.24 -4.15
CA THR A 166 5.95 -0.58 -4.40
C THR A 166 6.84 -0.59 -3.16
N SER A 167 6.84 -1.71 -2.43
CA SER A 167 7.55 -1.83 -1.16
C SER A 167 8.28 -3.16 -1.10
N MET A 168 9.38 -3.20 -0.35
CA MET A 168 10.03 -4.44 0.05
C MET A 168 9.24 -5.06 1.21
N VAL A 169 8.77 -6.29 1.03
CA VAL A 169 7.91 -7.00 1.96
C VAL A 169 8.59 -8.30 2.37
N TYR A 170 8.82 -8.45 3.66
CA TYR A 170 9.34 -9.69 4.23
C TYR A 170 8.20 -10.47 4.88
N LEU A 171 7.95 -11.68 4.40
CA LEU A 171 6.95 -12.59 4.94
C LEU A 171 7.66 -13.73 5.66
N PHE A 172 7.53 -13.76 6.98
CA PHE A 172 8.07 -14.82 7.82
C PHE A 172 6.95 -15.79 8.20
N LEU A 173 7.13 -17.07 7.89
CA LEU A 173 6.18 -18.12 8.22
C LEU A 173 6.78 -19.03 9.29
N GLN A 174 6.22 -18.96 10.49
CA GLN A 174 6.62 -19.83 11.58
C GLN A 174 6.04 -21.23 11.38
N MET A 175 6.92 -22.21 11.29
CA MET A 175 6.60 -23.62 11.16
C MET A 175 6.61 -24.27 12.54
N SER A 176 5.57 -24.02 13.35
CA SER A 176 5.41 -24.62 14.68
C SER A 176 4.69 -25.96 14.65
N SER A 177 4.72 -26.74 15.74
CA SER A 177 4.03 -28.03 15.84
C SER A 177 2.54 -27.93 15.51
N GLU A 178 1.90 -26.82 15.86
CA GLU A 178 0.47 -26.58 15.62
C GLU A 178 0.12 -26.38 14.14
N MET A 179 1.08 -26.16 13.25
CA MET A 179 0.81 -26.03 11.80
C MET A 179 0.19 -27.31 11.20
N TRP A 180 0.42 -28.46 11.84
CA TRP A 180 -0.12 -29.77 11.47
C TRP A 180 -1.39 -30.15 12.24
N ASP A 181 -1.85 -29.30 13.15
CA ASP A 181 -3.10 -29.52 13.86
C ASP A 181 -4.30 -29.00 13.06
N PHE A 182 -5.46 -29.62 13.29
CA PHE A 182 -6.73 -29.20 12.70
C PHE A 182 -7.36 -28.08 13.52
N ASP A 183 -7.85 -27.06 12.82
CA ASP A 183 -8.68 -26.00 13.39
C ASP A 183 -10.11 -26.52 13.70
N ILE A 184 -10.90 -25.70 14.39
CA ILE A 184 -12.31 -25.96 14.73
C ILE A 184 -13.21 -26.26 13.51
N HIS A 185 -12.77 -25.86 12.32
CA HIS A 185 -13.49 -26.07 11.05
C HIS A 185 -13.00 -27.30 10.28
N GLY A 186 -11.96 -28.01 10.76
CA GLY A 186 -11.40 -29.20 10.13
C GLY A 186 -10.33 -28.95 9.07
N ASP A 187 -9.87 -27.71 8.91
CA ASP A 187 -8.73 -27.37 8.05
C ASP A 187 -7.42 -27.37 8.84
N LEU A 188 -6.30 -27.70 8.21
CA LEU A 188 -4.98 -27.55 8.82
C LEU A 188 -4.63 -26.06 8.98
N TYR A 189 -3.98 -25.68 10.09
CA TYR A 189 -3.54 -24.29 10.29
C TYR A 189 -2.60 -23.78 9.18
N PHE A 190 -1.76 -24.64 8.63
CA PHE A 190 -0.93 -24.30 7.48
C PHE A 190 -1.78 -23.97 6.24
N GLU A 191 -2.78 -24.79 5.92
CA GLU A 191 -3.65 -24.58 4.77
C GLU A 191 -4.45 -23.28 4.91
N LYS A 192 -4.92 -22.97 6.10
CA LYS A 192 -5.58 -21.69 6.38
C LYS A 192 -4.65 -20.50 6.13
N SER A 193 -3.39 -20.61 6.54
CA SER A 193 -2.38 -19.55 6.37
C SER A 193 -2.00 -19.33 4.91
N VAL A 194 -1.78 -20.41 4.15
CA VAL A 194 -1.33 -20.31 2.75
C VAL A 194 -2.51 -20.15 1.78
N ASN A 195 -3.56 -20.96 1.89
CA ASN A 195 -4.66 -20.98 0.92
C ASN A 195 -5.70 -19.88 1.17
N SER A 196 -5.86 -19.38 2.40
CA SER A 196 -6.74 -18.23 2.67
C SER A 196 -5.93 -16.95 2.76
N PHE A 197 -5.07 -16.79 3.77
CA PHE A 197 -4.42 -15.50 4.02
C PHE A 197 -3.49 -15.05 2.88
N MET A 198 -2.53 -15.89 2.46
CA MET A 198 -1.60 -15.49 1.39
C MET A 198 -2.30 -15.33 0.03
N ALA A 199 -3.23 -16.22 -0.30
CA ALA A 199 -4.01 -16.09 -1.53
C ALA A 199 -4.82 -14.78 -1.57
N ASP A 200 -5.51 -14.43 -0.49
CA ASP A 200 -6.27 -13.18 -0.38
C ASP A 200 -5.36 -11.95 -0.41
N LEU A 201 -4.18 -12.03 0.21
CA LEU A 201 -3.17 -10.97 0.17
C LEU A 201 -2.71 -10.70 -1.27
N PHE A 202 -2.31 -11.75 -2.01
CA PHE A 202 -1.85 -11.61 -3.39
C PHE A 202 -2.97 -11.14 -4.33
N ASN A 203 -4.21 -11.59 -4.11
CA ASN A 203 -5.38 -11.10 -4.85
C ASN A 203 -5.62 -9.60 -4.61
N LYS A 204 -5.45 -9.12 -3.36
CA LYS A 204 -5.56 -7.69 -3.05
C LYS A 204 -4.45 -6.89 -3.71
N TRP A 205 -3.20 -7.36 -3.68
CA TRP A 205 -2.09 -6.69 -4.38
C TRP A 205 -2.36 -6.55 -5.88
N LYS A 206 -2.85 -7.62 -6.52
CA LYS A 206 -3.25 -7.61 -7.94
C LYS A 206 -4.39 -6.62 -8.20
N LYS A 207 -5.42 -6.60 -7.36
CA LYS A 207 -6.56 -5.67 -7.47
C LYS A 207 -6.13 -4.20 -7.33
N HIS A 208 -5.17 -3.92 -6.45
CA HIS A 208 -4.65 -2.57 -6.23
C HIS A 208 -3.48 -2.21 -7.14
N GLY A 209 -3.05 -3.11 -8.04
CA GLY A 209 -1.93 -2.91 -8.95
C GLY A 209 -0.61 -2.64 -8.23
N SER A 210 -0.43 -3.19 -7.03
CA SER A 210 0.77 -3.04 -6.22
C SER A 210 1.89 -3.94 -6.72
N ASN A 211 3.12 -3.44 -6.70
CA ASN A 211 4.29 -4.14 -7.25
C ASN A 211 5.37 -4.27 -6.17
N HIS A 212 5.19 -5.27 -5.31
CA HIS A 212 6.05 -5.49 -4.15
C HIS A 212 7.20 -6.41 -4.48
N GLU A 213 8.34 -6.16 -3.84
CA GLU A 213 9.48 -7.06 -3.83
C GLU A 213 9.39 -7.92 -2.57
N VAL A 214 9.20 -9.22 -2.74
CA VAL A 214 8.83 -10.10 -1.63
C VAL A 214 9.93 -11.10 -1.35
N THR A 215 10.24 -11.24 -0.07
CA THR A 215 11.09 -12.29 0.46
C THR A 215 10.27 -13.13 1.43
N ILE A 216 10.20 -14.44 1.19
CA ILE A 216 9.45 -15.38 2.03
C ILE A 216 10.42 -16.34 2.69
N VAL A 217 10.38 -16.38 4.03
CA VAL A 217 11.26 -17.23 4.84
C VAL A 217 10.42 -18.10 5.76
N LEU A 218 10.60 -19.41 5.65
CA LEU A 218 10.09 -20.36 6.64
C LEU A 218 11.09 -20.46 7.78
N PHE A 219 10.60 -20.48 9.01
CA PHE A 219 11.46 -20.62 10.16
C PHE A 219 10.84 -21.53 11.22
N SER A 220 11.66 -22.29 11.92
CA SER A 220 11.25 -23.11 13.07
C SER A 220 12.37 -23.22 14.08
N ARG A 221 12.02 -23.67 15.28
CA ARG A 221 12.96 -24.08 16.32
C ARG A 221 12.71 -25.55 16.63
N THR A 222 13.73 -26.37 16.62
CA THR A 222 13.67 -27.77 17.04
C THR A 222 14.30 -27.92 18.43
N PHE A 223 13.65 -28.67 19.30
CA PHE A 223 14.17 -29.07 20.60
C PHE A 223 14.64 -30.51 20.56
N TYR A 224 15.70 -30.80 21.30
CA TYR A 224 16.24 -32.15 21.43
C TYR A 224 15.99 -32.68 22.84
N HIS A 225 15.43 -33.89 22.94
CA HIS A 225 15.26 -34.56 24.23
C HIS A 225 16.56 -35.24 24.66
N CYS A 226 17.36 -34.53 25.46
CA CYS A 226 18.63 -35.02 26.00
C CYS A 226 18.90 -34.37 27.35
N SER A 227 19.67 -35.05 28.21
CA SER A 227 20.02 -34.53 29.55
C SER A 227 21.43 -33.94 29.55
N ASN A 228 22.33 -34.49 28.73
CA ASN A 228 23.73 -34.09 28.66
C ASN A 228 24.14 -33.76 27.22
N ILE A 229 25.04 -32.78 27.08
CA ILE A 229 25.65 -32.43 25.79
C ILE A 229 26.47 -33.59 25.18
N ASP A 230 26.86 -34.55 26.01
CA ASP A 230 27.65 -35.71 25.60
C ASP A 230 26.87 -36.72 24.75
N GLU A 231 25.54 -36.63 24.75
CA GLU A 231 24.65 -37.41 23.88
C GLU A 231 24.71 -36.93 22.41
N PHE A 232 25.27 -35.75 22.14
CA PHE A 232 25.45 -35.25 20.78
C PHE A 232 26.82 -35.59 20.21
N PRO A 233 26.89 -35.91 18.90
CA PRO A 233 28.15 -36.00 18.17
C PRO A 233 28.96 -34.71 18.31
N LEU A 234 30.28 -34.84 18.47
CA LEU A 234 31.18 -33.69 18.65
C LEU A 234 31.05 -32.65 17.53
N SER A 235 30.79 -33.12 16.29
CA SER A 235 30.60 -32.30 15.10
C SER A 235 29.38 -31.38 15.16
N GLY A 236 28.34 -31.73 15.93
CA GLY A 236 27.07 -31.02 15.98
C GLY A 236 26.92 -30.04 17.16
N ARG A 237 27.84 -30.08 18.13
CA ARG A 237 27.73 -29.30 19.38
C ARG A 237 27.84 -27.79 19.17
N GLU A 238 28.47 -27.34 18.09
CA GLU A 238 28.64 -25.92 17.77
C GLU A 238 27.33 -25.24 17.34
N CYS A 239 26.37 -26.00 16.80
CA CYS A 239 25.10 -25.47 16.30
C CYS A 239 24.01 -25.40 17.39
N LEU A 240 24.24 -26.04 18.54
CA LEU A 240 23.25 -26.18 19.62
C LEU A 240 23.23 -24.95 20.53
N GLN A 241 22.04 -24.48 20.83
CA GLN A 241 21.79 -23.43 21.81
C GLN A 241 21.06 -23.99 23.02
N ILE A 242 21.17 -23.31 24.17
CA ILE A 242 20.56 -23.73 25.43
C ILE A 242 19.54 -22.69 25.87
N ASP A 243 18.30 -23.13 26.03
CA ASP A 243 17.20 -22.30 26.52
C ASP A 243 17.34 -22.02 28.03
N TYR A 244 16.59 -21.06 28.58
CA TYR A 244 16.62 -20.72 30.01
C TYR A 244 16.26 -21.91 30.94
N LYS A 245 15.60 -22.94 30.39
CA LYS A 245 15.29 -24.20 31.09
C LYS A 245 16.38 -25.28 30.98
N GLY A 246 17.52 -24.96 30.38
CA GLY A 246 18.58 -25.94 30.13
C GLY A 246 18.27 -26.93 29.00
N ARG A 247 17.30 -26.63 28.13
CA ARG A 247 16.94 -27.49 26.98
C ARG A 247 17.77 -27.12 25.76
N PHE A 248 18.28 -28.11 25.06
CA PHE A 248 19.02 -27.91 23.82
C PHE A 248 18.07 -27.69 22.64
N TYR A 249 18.36 -26.68 21.81
CA TYR A 249 17.58 -26.37 20.61
C TYR A 249 18.46 -25.89 19.45
N GLU A 250 17.90 -25.96 18.25
CA GLU A 250 18.47 -25.41 17.02
C GLU A 250 17.40 -24.65 16.23
N ASP A 251 17.80 -23.54 15.62
CA ASP A 251 16.92 -22.68 14.83
C ASP A 251 17.15 -22.94 13.34
N PHE A 252 16.08 -23.25 12.62
CA PHE A 252 16.09 -23.53 11.20
C PHE A 252 15.45 -22.40 10.41
N TYR A 253 16.15 -21.93 9.38
CA TYR A 253 15.67 -20.91 8.45
C TYR A 253 15.78 -21.41 7.02
N ARG A 254 14.69 -21.31 6.26
CA ARG A 254 14.65 -21.68 4.85
C ARG A 254 14.03 -20.56 4.02
N VAL A 255 14.83 -19.97 3.16
CA VAL A 255 14.35 -18.97 2.19
C VAL A 255 13.64 -19.69 1.04
N VAL A 256 12.39 -19.32 0.80
CA VAL A 256 11.55 -19.90 -0.28
C VAL A 256 11.61 -19.02 -1.52
N VAL A 257 11.53 -17.70 -1.29
CA VAL A 257 11.56 -16.65 -2.30
C VAL A 257 12.46 -15.54 -1.78
N GLN A 258 13.34 -15.00 -2.63
CA GLN A 258 14.26 -13.94 -2.25
C GLN A 258 14.20 -12.80 -3.27
N ASN A 259 13.71 -11.64 -2.84
CA ASN A 259 13.71 -10.40 -3.62
C ASN A 259 13.05 -10.53 -5.00
N GLU A 260 11.99 -11.33 -5.09
CA GLU A 260 11.29 -11.56 -6.35
C GLU A 260 10.06 -10.67 -6.49
N ARG A 261 9.70 -10.40 -7.75
CA ARG A 261 8.53 -9.61 -8.13
C ARG A 261 7.71 -10.40 -9.13
N TYR A 262 6.50 -10.79 -8.75
CA TYR A 262 5.60 -11.55 -9.61
C TYR A 262 4.24 -10.86 -9.74
N ASP A 263 3.68 -10.90 -10.95
CA ASP A 263 2.29 -10.52 -11.20
C ASP A 263 1.31 -11.61 -10.74
N ASP A 264 1.76 -12.87 -10.73
CA ASP A 264 1.00 -14.04 -10.26
C ASP A 264 1.82 -14.89 -9.28
N TRP A 265 1.38 -14.88 -8.03
CA TRP A 265 2.01 -15.60 -6.90
C TRP A 265 1.51 -17.04 -6.74
N SER A 266 0.63 -17.53 -7.63
CA SER A 266 0.04 -18.87 -7.54
C SER A 266 1.09 -19.99 -7.49
N HIS A 267 2.20 -19.84 -8.21
CA HIS A 267 3.29 -20.82 -8.22
C HIS A 267 4.02 -20.89 -6.86
N VAL A 268 4.15 -19.78 -6.15
CA VAL A 268 4.74 -19.72 -4.80
C VAL A 268 3.87 -20.49 -3.80
N LEU A 269 2.53 -20.37 -3.91
CA LEU A 269 1.61 -21.15 -3.08
C LEU A 269 1.77 -22.66 -3.31
N VAL A 270 1.96 -23.09 -4.57
CA VAL A 270 2.24 -24.51 -4.90
C VAL A 270 3.57 -24.95 -4.30
N GLN A 271 4.61 -24.12 -4.41
CA GLN A 271 5.93 -24.40 -3.84
C GLN A 271 5.86 -24.53 -2.32
N LEU A 272 5.18 -23.61 -1.63
CA LEU A 272 4.97 -23.65 -0.18
C LEU A 272 4.28 -24.94 0.26
N ARG A 273 3.26 -25.42 -0.47
CA ARG A 273 2.61 -26.70 -0.18
C ARG A 273 3.55 -27.89 -0.31
N LYS A 274 4.36 -27.95 -1.37
CA LYS A 274 5.36 -29.01 -1.52
C LYS A 274 6.37 -29.00 -0.38
N LEU A 275 6.86 -27.80 -0.05
CA LEU A 275 7.79 -27.60 1.05
C LEU A 275 7.21 -28.04 2.38
N PHE A 276 5.93 -27.78 2.65
CA PHE A 276 5.25 -28.20 3.87
C PHE A 276 5.21 -29.71 4.05
N THR A 277 4.87 -30.46 2.99
CA THR A 277 4.84 -31.92 3.01
C THR A 277 6.21 -32.52 3.33
N GLU A 278 7.28 -31.92 2.81
CA GLU A 278 8.65 -32.37 3.02
C GLU A 278 9.29 -31.76 4.29
N TYR A 279 8.66 -30.77 4.92
CA TYR A 279 9.31 -29.94 5.95
C TYR A 279 9.66 -30.73 7.20
N GLN A 280 8.73 -31.56 7.70
CA GLN A 280 8.97 -32.36 8.90
C GLN A 280 10.15 -33.31 8.70
N HIS A 281 10.19 -34.03 7.58
CA HIS A 281 11.31 -34.91 7.26
C HIS A 281 12.61 -34.12 7.07
N THR A 282 12.58 -33.01 6.33
CA THR A 282 13.78 -32.21 6.06
C THR A 282 14.41 -31.63 7.32
N VAL A 283 13.60 -31.18 8.27
CA VAL A 283 14.06 -30.50 9.48
C VAL A 283 14.32 -31.48 10.62
N LEU A 284 13.40 -32.42 10.87
CA LEU A 284 13.55 -33.41 11.95
C LEU A 284 14.57 -34.49 11.61
N GLU A 285 14.77 -34.82 10.34
CA GLU A 285 15.77 -35.81 9.93
C GLU A 285 17.05 -35.18 9.37
N TYR A 286 17.21 -33.86 9.49
CA TYR A 286 18.37 -33.13 8.97
C TYR A 286 19.69 -33.78 9.41
N HIS A 287 19.82 -34.07 10.71
CA HIS A 287 21.04 -34.64 11.27
C HIS A 287 21.16 -36.16 11.15
N ASN A 288 20.03 -36.87 11.03
CA ASN A 288 20.02 -38.32 10.78
C ASN A 288 20.67 -38.69 9.44
N GLN A 289 20.77 -37.74 8.50
CA GLN A 289 21.46 -37.92 7.23
C GLN A 289 22.99 -37.92 7.37
N PHE A 290 23.53 -37.37 8.46
CA PHE A 290 24.97 -37.21 8.68
C PHE A 290 25.52 -38.08 9.80
N ASP A 291 24.78 -38.27 10.90
CA ASP A 291 25.14 -39.14 12.02
C ASP A 291 23.87 -39.80 12.61
N SER A 292 23.91 -41.12 12.86
CA SER A 292 22.75 -41.89 13.34
C SER A 292 22.42 -41.72 14.83
N ASP A 293 23.27 -41.05 15.61
CA ASP A 293 23.17 -41.03 17.08
C ASP A 293 22.55 -39.74 17.65
N TRP A 294 21.84 -38.96 16.83
CA TRP A 294 21.21 -37.72 17.32
C TRP A 294 19.99 -37.99 18.22
N PRO A 295 19.83 -37.23 19.33
CA PRO A 295 18.64 -37.31 20.16
C PRO A 295 17.37 -36.97 19.38
N LYS A 296 16.23 -37.54 19.79
CA LYS A 296 14.95 -37.35 19.09
C LYS A 296 14.59 -35.85 19.02
N PRO A 297 14.45 -35.28 17.80
CA PRO A 297 14.06 -33.89 17.64
C PRO A 297 12.54 -33.74 17.73
N VAL A 298 12.10 -32.63 18.31
CA VAL A 298 10.70 -32.24 18.42
C VAL A 298 10.56 -30.79 18.02
N ASN A 299 9.62 -30.50 17.12
CA ASN A 299 9.37 -29.13 16.70
C ASN A 299 8.80 -28.29 17.85
N SER A 300 9.18 -27.03 17.91
CA SER A 300 8.67 -26.08 18.89
C SER A 300 7.20 -25.73 18.67
N THR A 301 6.51 -25.47 19.77
CA THR A 301 5.21 -24.80 19.77
C THR A 301 5.35 -23.35 19.34
N ALA A 302 4.28 -22.72 18.85
CA ALA A 302 4.29 -21.31 18.46
C ALA A 302 4.85 -20.38 19.55
N ALA A 303 4.53 -20.66 20.81
CA ALA A 303 4.97 -19.88 21.98
C ALA A 303 6.47 -19.99 22.33
N GLN A 304 7.16 -21.00 21.81
CA GLN A 304 8.58 -21.27 22.10
C GLN A 304 9.49 -20.96 20.91
N GLY A 305 8.94 -20.40 19.83
CA GLY A 305 9.69 -20.09 18.62
C GLY A 305 10.59 -18.88 18.73
N ASN A 306 11.48 -18.79 17.76
CA ASN A 306 12.51 -17.77 17.52
C ASN A 306 11.97 -16.49 16.83
N PHE A 307 10.76 -16.05 17.20
CA PHE A 307 10.08 -14.95 16.51
C PHE A 307 10.85 -13.62 16.60
N LEU A 308 11.44 -13.31 17.76
CA LEU A 308 12.16 -12.05 17.97
C LEU A 308 13.50 -12.04 17.23
N GLU A 309 14.16 -13.19 17.17
CA GLU A 309 15.40 -13.39 16.43
C GLU A 309 15.17 -13.18 14.93
N VAL A 310 14.06 -13.71 14.39
CA VAL A 310 13.65 -13.50 12.99
C VAL A 310 13.39 -12.03 12.70
N LEU A 311 12.65 -11.34 13.57
CA LEU A 311 12.42 -9.91 13.42
C LEU A 311 13.75 -9.14 13.43
N ASN A 312 14.69 -9.50 14.32
CA ASN A 312 16.00 -8.88 14.37
C ASN A 312 16.83 -9.12 13.09
N MET A 313 16.78 -10.32 12.52
CA MET A 313 17.41 -10.59 11.22
C MET A 313 16.85 -9.72 10.11
N SER A 314 15.53 -9.50 10.09
CA SER A 314 14.91 -8.60 9.11
C SER A 314 15.39 -7.16 9.25
N LEU A 315 15.56 -6.69 10.49
CA LEU A 315 16.05 -5.33 10.76
C LEU A 315 17.50 -5.17 10.30
N ASN A 316 18.36 -6.17 10.53
CA ASN A 316 19.74 -6.14 10.07
C ASN A 316 19.87 -6.25 8.54
N GLY A 317 18.91 -6.90 7.86
CA GLY A 317 18.86 -6.97 6.40
C GLY A 317 18.25 -5.73 5.72
N LEU A 318 17.58 -4.85 6.49
CA LEU A 318 16.95 -3.61 6.02
C LEU A 318 17.90 -2.40 6.05
N TYR A 319 19.11 -2.54 6.60
CA TYR A 319 20.12 -1.48 6.71
C TYR A 319 21.19 -1.54 5.61
#